data_AF-S7VWP2-F1
#
_entry.id   AF-S7VWP2-F1
#
_cell.length_a   1.000
_cell.length_b   1.000
_cell.length_c   1.000
_cell.angle_alpha   90.00
_cell.angle_beta   90.00
_cell.angle_gamma   90.00
#
_symmetry.space_group_name_H-M   'P 1'
#
loop_
_entity.id
_entity.type
_entity.pdbx_description
1 polymer ?
#
loop_
_entity_poly.entity_id
_entity_poly.type
_entity_poly.pdbx_seq_one_letter_code
_entity_poly.pdbx_strand_id
1 'polypeptide(L)'
;MKAKLLFGLISMGLIISSCATYNAHNVNASDKEIKHIDKNTTNVFLIGDVGKPEDDGSAPKTLLKLQTQFEKADKDDFLLFLGDNIYPRGIPLKNDNAIKAAEHALKLQLDVAKTFPGSVYFIPGNHDWYSGLKGLKEQEKMVEEALGKNTFQPENGCPIEKIDISDDIVMLIVDSHWYVTNWNNHPTINDDCEIKTRADFLDEFRGEIKKARGKVTLVAIHHPMYSNGPHNGRYGVKENMKPIPVLGTLKNILRTSTGIVNADFSNPFYNELRKI
;
A
#
# COMPACT_ATOMS: atom_id res chain seq x y z
N MET A 1 7.59 -51.22 24.26
CA MET A 1 6.58 -50.14 24.24
C MET A 1 7.18 -48.76 24.52
N LYS A 2 7.97 -48.58 25.59
CA LYS A 2 8.61 -47.30 25.96
C LYS A 2 9.51 -46.69 24.87
N ALA A 3 10.32 -47.50 24.17
CA ALA A 3 11.20 -47.01 23.10
C ALA A 3 10.44 -46.49 21.86
N LYS A 4 9.32 -47.13 21.49
CA LYS A 4 8.47 -46.67 20.36
C LYS A 4 7.71 -45.37 20.71
N LEU A 5 7.28 -45.23 21.97
CA LEU A 5 6.65 -44.02 22.48
C LEU A 5 7.65 -42.85 22.53
N LEU A 6 8.89 -43.11 22.97
CA LEU A 6 9.97 -42.14 23.00
C LEU A 6 10.38 -41.70 21.58
N PHE A 7 10.49 -42.64 20.64
CA PHE A 7 10.79 -42.34 19.24
C PHE A 7 9.66 -41.52 18.56
N GLY A 8 8.40 -41.81 18.93
CA GLY A 8 7.24 -41.02 18.51
C GLY A 8 7.25 -39.60 19.06
N LEU A 9 7.59 -39.42 20.35
CA LEU A 9 7.72 -38.11 20.98
C LEU A 9 8.89 -37.29 20.41
N ILE A 10 10.03 -37.94 20.11
CA ILE A 10 11.19 -37.30 19.47
C ILE A 10 10.84 -36.89 18.03
N SER A 11 10.20 -37.76 17.26
CA SER A 11 9.76 -37.43 15.89
C SER A 11 8.74 -36.30 15.88
N MET A 12 7.80 -36.30 16.81
CA MET A 12 6.83 -35.21 16.98
C MET A 12 7.55 -33.90 17.37
N GLY A 13 8.52 -33.94 18.30
CA GLY A 13 9.34 -32.78 18.67
C GLY A 13 10.17 -32.20 17.52
N LEU A 14 10.69 -33.06 16.63
CA LEU A 14 11.43 -32.63 15.43
C LEU A 14 10.50 -31.96 14.40
N ILE A 15 9.26 -32.44 14.25
CA ILE A 15 8.26 -31.83 13.38
C ILE A 15 7.80 -30.47 13.93
N ILE A 16 7.61 -30.35 15.25
CA ILE A 16 7.17 -29.10 15.88
C ILE A 16 8.29 -28.04 15.85
N SER A 17 9.56 -28.44 15.99
CA SER A 17 10.70 -27.51 15.98
C SER A 17 11.04 -26.96 14.58
N SER A 18 10.76 -27.70 13.51
CA SER A 18 10.98 -27.22 12.13
C SER A 18 9.87 -26.31 11.59
N CYS A 19 8.66 -26.35 12.16
CA CYS A 19 7.52 -25.51 11.72
C CYS A 19 7.37 -24.22 12.55
N ALA A 20 7.95 -24.15 13.76
CA ALA A 20 7.73 -23.06 14.71
C ALA A 20 8.70 -21.87 14.60
N THR A 21 9.64 -21.89 13.65
CA THR A 21 10.74 -20.89 13.57
C THR A 21 10.62 -19.90 12.42
N TYR A 22 9.51 -19.88 11.67
CA TYR A 22 9.26 -18.78 10.72
C TYR A 22 8.89 -17.50 11.48
N ASN A 23 9.93 -16.83 11.97
CA ASN A 23 9.87 -15.39 12.17
C ASN A 23 9.96 -14.80 10.77
N ALA A 24 8.87 -14.20 10.27
CA ALA A 24 9.03 -13.18 9.23
C ALA A 24 10.18 -12.28 9.68
N HIS A 25 11.12 -11.95 8.79
CA HIS A 25 12.25 -11.10 9.11
C HIS A 25 11.75 -9.73 9.60
N ASN A 26 11.35 -9.68 10.87
CA ASN A 26 11.43 -8.53 11.73
C ASN A 26 12.93 -8.41 11.93
N VAL A 27 13.61 -7.82 10.94
CA VAL A 27 14.85 -7.12 11.24
C VAL A 27 14.45 -6.29 12.44
N ASN A 28 15.02 -6.58 13.61
CA ASN A 28 14.95 -5.66 14.73
C ASN A 28 15.31 -4.32 14.09
N ALA A 29 14.30 -3.45 13.92
CA ALA A 29 14.51 -2.12 13.41
C ALA A 29 15.29 -1.47 14.54
N SER A 30 16.60 -1.72 14.54
CA SER A 30 17.54 -1.04 15.39
C SER A 30 17.25 0.43 15.21
N ASP A 31 17.37 1.20 16.28
CA ASP A 31 17.39 2.68 16.28
C ASP A 31 18.56 3.22 15.43
N LYS A 32 18.67 2.76 14.18
CA LYS A 32 19.48 3.36 13.15
C LYS A 32 18.73 4.62 12.81
N GLU A 33 19.26 5.74 13.31
CA GLU A 33 18.97 7.03 12.72
C GLU A 33 18.94 6.91 11.20
N ILE A 34 17.98 7.59 10.58
CA ILE A 34 17.96 7.74 9.13
C ILE A 34 19.24 8.51 8.76
N LYS A 35 20.21 7.80 8.21
CA LYS A 35 21.48 8.34 7.73
C LYS A 35 21.30 8.74 6.26
N HIS A 36 22.07 9.73 5.82
CA HIS A 36 22.20 10.14 4.41
C HIS A 36 21.01 10.90 3.80
N ILE A 37 20.30 11.73 4.56
CA ILE A 37 19.53 12.82 3.95
C ILE A 37 20.54 13.92 3.59
N ASP A 38 20.79 14.10 2.29
CA ASP A 38 21.78 15.04 1.75
C ASP A 38 21.05 16.15 0.98
N LYS A 39 21.49 17.40 1.19
CA LYS A 39 20.95 18.58 0.51
C LYS A 39 21.32 18.66 -0.96
N ASN A 40 22.26 17.83 -1.43
CA ASN A 40 22.67 17.75 -2.83
C ASN A 40 21.96 16.62 -3.58
N THR A 41 21.03 15.90 -2.95
CA THR A 41 20.29 14.79 -3.55
C THR A 41 18.80 15.02 -3.43
N THR A 42 18.03 14.52 -4.39
CA THR A 42 16.58 14.39 -4.24
C THR A 42 16.27 13.26 -3.24
N ASN A 43 15.73 13.63 -2.08
CA ASN A 43 15.32 12.71 -1.03
C ASN A 43 13.83 12.35 -1.19
N VAL A 44 13.53 11.08 -1.00
CA VAL A 44 12.17 10.54 -1.13
C VAL A 44 11.70 10.01 0.22
N PHE A 45 10.66 10.63 0.77
CA PHE A 45 10.03 10.22 2.01
C PHE A 45 8.82 9.36 1.69
N LEU A 46 8.76 8.15 2.25
CA LEU A 46 7.74 7.16 1.93
C LEU A 46 6.99 6.76 3.19
N ILE A 47 5.66 6.79 3.12
CA ILE A 47 4.78 6.28 4.18
C ILE A 47 3.55 5.64 3.55
N GLY A 48 3.05 4.55 4.10
CA GLY A 48 1.81 3.90 3.66
C GLY A 48 1.07 3.34 4.86
N ASP A 49 -0.18 2.93 4.68
CA ASP A 49 -0.97 2.25 5.72
C ASP A 49 -1.15 3.06 7.02
N VAL A 50 -1.19 4.39 6.89
CA VAL A 50 -1.35 5.34 8.01
C VAL A 50 -2.77 5.91 8.11
N GLY A 51 -3.74 5.29 7.44
CA GLY A 51 -5.13 5.78 7.43
C GLY A 51 -5.98 5.49 8.66
N LYS A 52 -5.40 4.90 9.73
CA LYS A 52 -6.10 4.63 11.00
C LYS A 52 -5.50 5.50 12.11
N PRO A 53 -6.28 6.41 12.73
CA PRO A 53 -5.83 7.14 13.91
C PRO A 53 -5.43 6.20 15.06
N GLU A 54 -4.61 6.71 15.99
CA GLU A 54 -4.34 6.05 17.26
C GLU A 54 -5.64 5.97 18.11
N ASP A 55 -5.65 5.15 19.16
CA ASP A 55 -6.85 4.93 19.98
C ASP A 55 -7.33 6.21 20.71
N ASP A 56 -6.45 7.19 20.89
CA ASP A 56 -6.76 8.52 21.44
C ASP A 56 -7.25 9.53 20.39
N GLY A 57 -7.36 9.10 19.12
CA GLY A 57 -7.79 9.92 17.99
C GLY A 57 -6.68 10.78 17.37
N SER A 58 -5.42 10.65 17.81
CA SER A 58 -4.28 11.37 17.26
C SER A 58 -3.74 10.72 15.97
N ALA A 59 -2.85 11.45 15.28
CA ALA A 59 -2.17 10.95 14.09
C ALA A 59 -1.31 9.71 14.42
N PRO A 60 -1.15 8.77 13.48
CA PRO A 60 -0.31 7.58 13.69
C PRO A 60 1.10 7.95 14.16
N LYS A 61 1.61 7.25 15.17
CA LYS A 61 2.94 7.54 15.73
C LYS A 61 4.05 7.43 14.70
N THR A 62 3.94 6.50 13.75
CA THR A 62 4.90 6.34 12.65
C THR A 62 4.92 7.57 11.74
N LEU A 63 3.76 8.14 11.44
CA LEU A 63 3.65 9.35 10.64
C LEU A 63 4.29 10.55 11.36
N LEU A 64 4.00 10.71 12.65
CA LEU A 64 4.62 11.75 13.48
C LEU A 64 6.14 11.56 13.60
N LYS A 65 6.62 10.31 13.67
CA LYS A 65 8.06 10.01 13.66
C LYS A 65 8.71 10.41 12.33
N LEU A 66 8.05 10.15 11.20
CA LEU A 66 8.52 10.59 9.88
C LEU A 66 8.56 12.12 9.79
N GLN A 67 7.54 12.81 10.30
CA GLN A 67 7.46 14.27 10.32
C GLN A 67 8.69 14.91 10.98
N THR A 68 9.25 14.29 12.03
CA THR A 68 10.49 14.80 12.68
C THR A 68 11.70 14.86 11.74
N GLN A 69 11.65 14.18 10.59
CA GLN A 69 12.73 14.20 9.60
C GLN A 69 12.54 15.30 8.54
N PHE A 70 11.40 15.99 8.51
CA PHE A 70 11.12 17.02 7.50
C PHE A 70 12.05 18.23 7.60
N GLU A 71 12.63 18.49 8.78
CA GLU A 71 13.66 19.53 8.96
C GLU A 71 14.92 19.30 8.12
N LYS A 72 15.15 18.06 7.67
CA LYS A 72 16.27 17.67 6.83
C LYS A 72 15.93 17.73 5.34
N ALA A 73 14.65 17.90 5.00
CA ALA A 73 14.18 17.98 3.62
C ALA A 73 14.22 19.42 3.09
N ASP A 74 14.19 19.57 1.78
CA ASP A 74 14.02 20.86 1.10
C ASP A 74 12.95 20.81 0.01
N LYS A 75 12.90 21.87 -0.83
CA LYS A 75 11.88 22.04 -1.87
C LYS A 75 11.97 21.04 -3.03
N ASP A 76 13.15 20.46 -3.24
CA ASP A 76 13.43 19.53 -4.34
C ASP A 76 13.17 18.07 -3.92
N ASP A 77 12.85 17.85 -2.65
CA ASP A 77 12.44 16.56 -2.09
C ASP A 77 10.93 16.34 -2.23
N PHE A 78 10.50 15.09 -2.02
CA PHE A 78 9.08 14.77 -2.03
C PHE A 78 8.66 13.69 -1.04
N LEU A 79 7.40 13.78 -0.62
CA LEU A 79 6.72 12.87 0.29
C LEU A 79 5.64 12.10 -0.47
N LEU A 80 5.70 10.76 -0.42
CA LEU A 80 4.69 9.87 -0.97
C LEU A 80 3.92 9.16 0.13
N PHE A 81 2.59 9.34 0.10
CA PHE A 81 1.64 8.50 0.80
C PHE A 81 1.24 7.34 -0.12
N LEU A 82 1.71 6.14 0.19
CA LEU A 82 1.66 4.92 -0.61
C LEU A 82 0.33 4.15 -0.48
N GLY A 83 -0.78 4.83 -0.21
CA GLY A 83 -2.11 4.22 -0.14
C GLY A 83 -2.52 3.70 1.23
N ASP A 84 -3.78 3.28 1.26
CA ASP A 84 -4.54 2.96 2.47
C ASP A 84 -4.54 4.14 3.44
N ASN A 85 -4.87 5.31 2.87
CA ASN A 85 -4.91 6.59 3.55
C ASN A 85 -6.16 6.71 4.44
N ILE A 86 -7.19 5.87 4.25
CA ILE A 86 -8.39 5.91 5.08
C ILE A 86 -8.92 4.49 5.37
N TYR A 87 -8.82 4.10 6.64
CA TYR A 87 -9.39 2.84 7.13
C TYR A 87 -10.79 3.04 7.74
N PRO A 88 -11.66 2.00 7.68
CA PRO A 88 -11.45 0.72 7.00
C PRO A 88 -11.91 0.72 5.53
N ARG A 89 -12.43 1.82 4.99
CA ARG A 89 -13.09 1.77 3.67
C ARG A 89 -13.10 3.08 2.84
N GLY A 90 -12.10 3.95 2.93
CA GLY A 90 -12.13 5.20 2.18
C GLY A 90 -13.20 6.16 2.71
N ILE A 91 -13.55 7.19 1.93
CA ILE A 91 -14.64 8.13 2.24
C ILE A 91 -16.00 7.50 1.91
N PRO A 92 -16.84 7.18 2.92
CA PRO A 92 -18.17 6.62 2.68
C PRO A 92 -19.12 7.67 2.08
N LEU A 93 -20.09 7.25 1.27
CA LEU A 93 -21.08 8.17 0.67
C LEU A 93 -22.35 8.38 1.52
N LYS A 94 -22.45 7.66 2.63
CA LYS A 94 -23.60 7.66 3.55
C LYS A 94 -23.08 7.46 4.97
N ASN A 95 -23.91 7.84 5.94
CA ASN A 95 -23.62 7.80 7.38
C ASN A 95 -22.62 8.87 7.81
N ASP A 96 -23.16 9.98 8.32
CA ASP A 96 -22.42 11.16 8.74
C ASP A 96 -21.32 10.87 9.76
N ASN A 97 -21.52 9.89 10.66
CA ASN A 97 -20.50 9.53 11.63
C ASN A 97 -19.31 8.82 10.96
N ALA A 98 -19.58 7.99 9.95
CA ALA A 98 -18.54 7.30 9.20
C ALA A 98 -17.78 8.28 8.28
N ILE A 99 -18.50 9.24 7.67
CA ILE A 99 -17.90 10.34 6.90
C ILE A 99 -16.96 11.15 7.79
N LYS A 100 -17.45 11.67 8.92
CA LYS A 100 -16.63 12.47 9.86
C LYS A 100 -15.40 11.71 10.36
N ALA A 101 -15.52 10.41 10.62
CA ALA A 101 -14.37 9.60 11.04
C ALA A 101 -13.32 9.47 9.91
N ALA A 102 -13.76 9.27 8.67
CA ALA A 102 -12.90 9.19 7.50
C ALA A 102 -12.22 10.54 7.20
N GLU A 103 -12.98 11.63 7.27
CA GLU A 103 -12.47 13.00 7.13
C GLU A 103 -11.44 13.34 8.21
N HIS A 104 -11.71 12.96 9.47
CA HIS A 104 -10.77 13.14 10.58
C HIS A 104 -9.46 12.36 10.34
N ALA A 105 -9.55 11.09 9.93
CA ALA A 105 -8.38 10.27 9.64
C ALA A 105 -7.52 10.85 8.50
N LEU A 106 -8.16 11.34 7.42
CA LEU A 106 -7.46 12.01 6.33
C LEU A 106 -6.85 13.34 6.79
N LYS A 107 -7.60 14.15 7.55
CA LYS A 107 -7.15 15.45 8.05
C LYS A 107 -5.85 15.34 8.85
N LEU A 108 -5.72 14.33 9.71
CA LEU A 108 -4.50 14.09 10.48
C LEU A 108 -3.26 13.91 9.58
N GLN A 109 -3.42 13.25 8.44
CA GLN A 109 -2.34 13.09 7.45
C GLN A 109 -2.07 14.39 6.70
N LEU A 110 -3.12 15.09 6.29
CA LEU A 110 -3.02 16.38 5.60
C LEU A 110 -2.33 17.45 6.46
N ASP A 111 -2.62 17.49 7.76
CA ASP A 111 -1.99 18.40 8.70
C ASP A 111 -0.47 18.16 8.79
N VAL A 112 -0.03 16.90 8.77
CA VAL A 112 1.39 16.54 8.71
C VAL A 112 1.98 16.88 7.33
N ALA A 113 1.32 16.48 6.25
CA ALA A 113 1.75 16.71 4.88
C ALA A 113 2.02 18.19 4.58
N LYS A 114 1.18 19.10 5.08
CA LYS A 114 1.34 20.57 4.93
C LYS A 114 2.66 21.11 5.50
N THR A 115 3.30 20.36 6.40
CA THR A 115 4.58 20.76 7.01
C THR A 115 5.79 20.28 6.21
N PHE A 116 5.59 19.47 5.17
CA PHE A 116 6.67 19.03 4.30
C PHE A 116 7.12 20.18 3.38
N PRO A 117 8.43 20.46 3.27
CA PRO A 117 8.93 21.63 2.53
C PRO A 117 8.88 21.49 1.00
N GLY A 118 8.85 20.26 0.49
CA GLY A 118 8.83 19.95 -0.94
C GLY A 118 7.47 19.48 -1.45
N SER A 119 7.48 18.64 -2.48
CA SER A 119 6.24 18.17 -3.12
C SER A 119 5.62 17.01 -2.35
N VAL A 120 4.28 16.92 -2.35
CA VAL A 120 3.55 15.84 -1.67
C VAL A 120 2.62 15.16 -2.67
N TYR A 121 2.62 13.83 -2.67
CA TYR A 121 1.71 13.03 -3.47
C TYR A 121 1.05 11.93 -2.63
N PHE A 122 -0.25 11.78 -2.80
CA PHE A 122 -1.05 10.68 -2.29
C PHE A 122 -1.39 9.75 -3.44
N ILE A 123 -1.22 8.45 -3.22
CA ILE A 123 -1.68 7.40 -4.12
C ILE A 123 -2.75 6.57 -3.39
N PRO A 124 -3.73 5.98 -4.09
CA PRO A 124 -4.73 5.14 -3.45
C PRO A 124 -4.24 3.73 -3.15
N GLY A 125 -4.73 3.17 -2.05
CA GLY A 125 -4.68 1.75 -1.74
C GLY A 125 -6.04 1.06 -1.84
N ASN A 126 -6.09 -0.23 -1.53
CA ASN A 126 -7.34 -0.98 -1.61
C ASN A 126 -8.41 -0.47 -0.63
N HIS A 127 -8.03 -0.02 0.56
CA HIS A 127 -8.98 0.48 1.56
C HIS A 127 -9.62 1.79 1.10
N ASP A 128 -8.89 2.66 0.40
CA ASP A 128 -9.41 3.90 -0.18
C ASP A 128 -10.53 3.62 -1.21
N TRP A 129 -10.37 2.55 -1.99
CA TRP A 129 -11.31 2.10 -3.01
C TRP A 129 -12.60 1.45 -2.49
N TYR A 130 -12.66 1.03 -1.23
CA TYR A 130 -13.81 0.23 -0.73
C TYR A 130 -15.13 1.02 -0.62
N SER A 131 -15.11 2.34 -0.79
CA SER A 131 -16.32 3.16 -1.01
C SER A 131 -16.63 3.43 -2.50
N GLY A 132 -15.90 2.76 -3.40
CA GLY A 132 -16.00 2.87 -4.85
C GLY A 132 -15.41 4.17 -5.40
N LEU A 133 -15.43 4.31 -6.73
CA LEU A 133 -14.86 5.46 -7.45
C LEU A 133 -15.36 6.81 -6.93
N LYS A 134 -16.62 6.89 -6.51
CA LYS A 134 -17.17 8.14 -5.94
C LYS A 134 -16.49 8.50 -4.62
N GLY A 135 -16.32 7.54 -3.70
CA GLY A 135 -15.62 7.79 -2.44
C GLY A 135 -14.14 8.14 -2.68
N LEU A 136 -13.52 7.50 -3.66
CA LEU A 136 -12.16 7.82 -4.08
C LEU A 136 -12.03 9.26 -4.62
N LYS A 137 -12.96 9.69 -5.46
CA LYS A 137 -12.99 11.07 -5.99
C LYS A 137 -13.25 12.12 -4.90
N GLU A 138 -14.05 11.80 -3.87
CA GLU A 138 -14.18 12.69 -2.71
C GLU A 138 -12.87 12.79 -1.92
N GLN A 139 -12.14 11.67 -1.76
CA GLN A 139 -10.83 11.68 -1.13
C GLN A 139 -9.81 12.50 -1.93
N GLU A 140 -9.73 12.29 -3.24
CA GLU A 140 -8.92 13.08 -4.17
C GLU A 140 -9.20 14.58 -3.98
N LYS A 141 -10.47 14.98 -4.09
CA LYS A 141 -10.90 16.36 -3.87
C LYS A 141 -10.45 16.93 -2.53
N MET A 142 -10.62 16.18 -1.44
CA MET A 142 -10.19 16.66 -0.10
C MET A 142 -8.68 16.85 0.01
N VAL A 143 -7.89 15.96 -0.60
CA VAL A 143 -6.43 16.08 -0.63
C VAL A 143 -6.03 17.31 -1.43
N GLU A 144 -6.61 17.50 -2.61
CA GLU A 144 -6.30 18.63 -3.48
C GLU A 144 -6.76 19.97 -2.93
N GLU A 145 -7.92 20.03 -2.26
CA GLU A 145 -8.38 21.24 -1.56
C GLU A 145 -7.41 21.65 -0.45
N ALA A 146 -6.75 20.68 0.20
CA ALA A 146 -5.86 20.92 1.32
C ALA A 146 -4.41 21.21 0.92
N LEU A 147 -3.91 20.60 -0.16
CA LEU A 147 -2.49 20.63 -0.56
C LEU A 147 -2.25 21.26 -1.93
N GLY A 148 -3.29 21.49 -2.73
CA GLY A 148 -3.21 21.98 -4.09
C GLY A 148 -3.46 20.89 -5.14
N LYS A 149 -3.66 21.31 -6.39
CA LYS A 149 -3.91 20.39 -7.52
C LYS A 149 -2.74 19.43 -7.75
N ASN A 150 -3.04 18.27 -8.33
CA ASN A 150 -2.08 17.22 -8.66
C ASN A 150 -1.39 16.57 -7.44
N THR A 151 -1.95 16.73 -6.24
CA THR A 151 -1.38 16.13 -5.01
C THR A 151 -1.99 14.77 -4.66
N PHE A 152 -3.08 14.39 -5.33
CA PHE A 152 -3.62 13.03 -5.33
C PHE A 152 -3.51 12.46 -6.74
N GLN A 153 -2.83 11.33 -6.90
CA GLN A 153 -2.52 10.76 -8.20
C GLN A 153 -2.64 9.23 -8.20
N PRO A 154 -3.06 8.62 -9.32
CA PRO A 154 -3.54 9.29 -10.53
C PRO A 154 -4.92 9.93 -10.33
N GLU A 155 -5.18 11.05 -11.01
CA GLU A 155 -6.47 11.74 -10.93
C GLU A 155 -7.63 10.89 -11.47
N ASN A 156 -8.85 11.22 -11.04
CA ASN A 156 -10.12 10.65 -11.51
C ASN A 156 -10.28 9.13 -11.33
N GLY A 157 -9.41 8.49 -10.55
CA GLY A 157 -9.35 7.03 -10.42
C GLY A 157 -8.76 6.32 -11.64
N CYS A 158 -7.92 7.03 -12.40
CA CYS A 158 -7.21 6.49 -13.54
C CYS A 158 -6.00 5.63 -13.14
N PRO A 159 -5.49 4.78 -14.04
CA PRO A 159 -4.56 3.72 -13.64
C PRO A 159 -3.11 4.14 -13.46
N ILE A 160 -2.68 5.21 -14.13
CA ILE A 160 -1.28 5.65 -14.15
C ILE A 160 -1.19 7.14 -14.40
N GLU A 161 -0.22 7.79 -13.78
CA GLU A 161 0.19 9.16 -14.07
C GLU A 161 1.72 9.24 -14.11
N LYS A 162 2.26 10.09 -15.00
CA LYS A 162 3.70 10.35 -15.09
C LYS A 162 4.01 11.76 -14.63
N ILE A 163 4.92 11.86 -13.67
CA ILE A 163 5.41 13.12 -13.14
C ILE A 163 6.89 13.25 -13.46
N ASP A 164 7.26 14.28 -14.22
CA ASP A 164 8.66 14.68 -14.38
C ASP A 164 9.12 15.40 -13.11
N ILE A 165 10.01 14.78 -12.35
CA ILE A 165 10.55 15.32 -11.09
C ILE A 165 11.73 16.25 -11.38
N SER A 166 12.61 15.83 -12.30
CA SER A 166 13.73 16.62 -12.80
C SER A 166 14.13 16.15 -14.20
N ASP A 167 15.18 16.75 -14.76
CA ASP A 167 15.77 16.30 -16.03
C ASP A 167 16.25 14.83 -15.95
N ASP A 168 16.67 14.39 -14.76
CA ASP A 168 17.24 13.07 -14.52
C ASP A 168 16.28 12.09 -13.81
N ILE A 169 15.14 12.55 -13.31
CA ILE A 169 14.20 11.73 -12.52
C ILE A 169 12.78 11.86 -13.06
N VAL A 170 12.14 10.72 -13.28
CA VAL A 170 10.71 10.64 -13.59
C VAL A 170 10.04 9.66 -12.63
N MET A 171 8.82 9.99 -12.21
CA MET A 171 8.00 9.14 -11.35
C MET A 171 6.76 8.67 -12.10
N LEU A 172 6.51 7.37 -12.08
CA LEU A 172 5.28 6.75 -12.53
C LEU A 172 4.46 6.38 -11.29
N ILE A 173 3.33 7.03 -11.10
CA ILE A 173 2.38 6.71 -10.05
C ILE A 173 1.35 5.73 -10.62
N VAL A 174 1.19 4.58 -9.99
CA VAL A 174 0.31 3.51 -10.46
C VAL A 174 -0.79 3.23 -9.44
N ASP A 175 -2.05 3.37 -9.86
CA ASP A 175 -3.18 2.82 -9.13
C ASP A 175 -3.26 1.30 -9.36
N SER A 176 -2.51 0.58 -8.54
CA SER A 176 -2.54 -0.88 -8.56
C SER A 176 -3.90 -1.48 -8.22
N HIS A 177 -4.76 -0.79 -7.46
CA HIS A 177 -6.08 -1.32 -7.14
C HIS A 177 -7.03 -1.26 -8.32
N TRP A 178 -6.93 -0.21 -9.16
CA TRP A 178 -7.59 -0.18 -10.45
C TRP A 178 -7.28 -1.45 -11.26
N TYR A 179 -6.01 -1.90 -11.27
CA TYR A 179 -5.63 -3.10 -12.04
C TYR A 179 -6.19 -4.39 -11.43
N VAL A 180 -6.16 -4.55 -10.11
CA VAL A 180 -6.55 -5.83 -9.48
C VAL A 180 -8.04 -5.94 -9.15
N THR A 181 -8.78 -4.82 -9.11
CA THR A 181 -10.20 -4.83 -8.75
C THR A 181 -11.09 -5.42 -9.83
N ASN A 182 -12.24 -5.98 -9.42
CA ASN A 182 -13.22 -6.51 -10.35
C ASN A 182 -14.04 -5.36 -10.96
N TRP A 183 -13.75 -5.01 -12.21
CA TRP A 183 -14.39 -3.91 -12.92
C TRP A 183 -15.90 -4.09 -13.13
N ASN A 184 -16.42 -5.32 -13.06
CA ASN A 184 -17.87 -5.55 -13.13
C ASN A 184 -18.61 -4.89 -11.95
N ASN A 185 -17.92 -4.65 -10.83
CA ASN A 185 -18.46 -3.93 -9.67
C ASN A 185 -18.32 -2.40 -9.80
N HIS A 186 -17.59 -1.93 -10.81
CA HIS A 186 -17.27 -0.52 -11.05
C HIS A 186 -17.49 -0.17 -12.54
N PRO A 187 -18.75 -0.16 -13.02
CA PRO A 187 -19.03 -0.03 -14.46
C PRO A 187 -18.53 1.29 -15.08
N THR A 188 -18.38 2.34 -14.27
CA THR A 188 -17.92 3.67 -14.69
C THR A 188 -16.43 3.91 -14.40
N ILE A 189 -15.67 2.86 -14.05
CA ILE A 189 -14.28 2.98 -13.57
C ILE A 189 -13.36 3.69 -14.57
N ASN A 190 -13.65 3.54 -15.86
CA ASN A 190 -12.80 4.07 -16.92
C ASN A 190 -13.42 5.28 -17.63
N ASP A 191 -14.59 5.79 -17.23
CA ASP A 191 -15.34 6.77 -18.04
C ASP A 191 -14.51 8.02 -18.35
N ASP A 192 -13.76 8.50 -17.35
CA ASP A 192 -12.96 9.72 -17.44
C ASP A 192 -11.47 9.49 -17.81
N CYS A 193 -11.06 8.25 -18.04
CA CYS A 193 -9.65 7.90 -18.30
C CYS A 193 -9.38 7.64 -19.79
N GLU A 194 -8.19 7.96 -20.29
CA GLU A 194 -7.81 7.56 -21.66
C GLU A 194 -7.61 6.04 -21.77
N ILE A 195 -7.00 5.44 -20.75
CA ILE A 195 -6.77 4.00 -20.64
C ILE A 195 -8.08 3.31 -20.24
N LYS A 196 -8.59 2.45 -21.11
CA LYS A 196 -9.87 1.73 -20.90
C LYS A 196 -9.69 0.23 -20.65
N THR A 197 -8.50 -0.33 -20.89
CA THR A 197 -8.23 -1.76 -20.68
C THR A 197 -6.93 -1.98 -19.93
N ARG A 198 -6.80 -3.16 -19.30
CA ARG A 198 -5.55 -3.58 -18.64
C ARG A 198 -4.40 -3.71 -19.64
N ALA A 199 -4.68 -4.11 -20.87
CA ALA A 199 -3.68 -4.19 -21.93
C ALA A 199 -3.15 -2.80 -22.28
N ASP A 200 -4.03 -1.82 -22.45
CA ASP A 200 -3.64 -0.42 -22.69
C ASP A 200 -2.77 0.12 -21.54
N PHE A 201 -3.12 -0.19 -20.29
CA PHE A 201 -2.28 0.15 -19.13
C PHE A 201 -0.88 -0.47 -19.24
N LEU A 202 -0.77 -1.76 -19.56
CA LEU A 202 0.52 -2.43 -19.68
C LEU A 202 1.36 -1.85 -20.81
N ASP A 203 0.73 -1.48 -21.93
CA ASP A 203 1.39 -0.87 -23.06
C ASP A 203 1.85 0.56 -22.75
N GLU A 204 1.01 1.35 -22.07
CA GLU A 204 1.39 2.70 -21.63
C GLU A 204 2.51 2.65 -20.59
N PHE A 205 2.41 1.78 -19.58
CA PHE A 205 3.46 1.61 -18.57
C PHE A 205 4.81 1.25 -19.21
N ARG A 206 4.84 0.25 -20.12
CA ARG A 206 6.06 -0.11 -20.86
C ARG A 206 6.55 1.03 -21.76
N GLY A 207 5.60 1.75 -22.35
CA GLY A 207 5.86 2.95 -23.15
C GLY A 207 6.59 4.01 -22.34
N GLU A 208 6.09 4.35 -21.17
CA GLU A 208 6.68 5.34 -20.28
C GLU A 208 8.05 4.91 -19.74
N ILE A 209 8.21 3.64 -19.36
CA ILE A 209 9.54 3.09 -19.01
C ILE A 209 10.52 3.23 -20.19
N LYS A 210 10.08 3.01 -21.43
CA LYS A 210 10.92 3.16 -22.62
C LYS A 210 11.28 4.63 -22.89
N LYS A 211 10.32 5.55 -22.73
CA LYS A 211 10.51 7.00 -22.90
C LYS A 211 11.45 7.56 -21.82
N ALA A 212 11.41 7.00 -20.61
CA ALA A 212 12.25 7.37 -19.47
C ALA A 212 13.70 6.86 -19.55
N ARG A 213 14.09 6.19 -20.64
CA ARG A 213 15.44 5.63 -20.79
C ARG A 213 16.52 6.70 -20.62
N GLY A 214 17.46 6.44 -19.72
CA GLY A 214 18.55 7.36 -19.38
C GLY A 214 18.26 8.22 -18.15
N LYS A 215 17.01 8.23 -17.64
CA LYS A 215 16.62 8.81 -16.35
C LYS A 215 16.53 7.73 -15.27
N VAL A 216 16.58 8.14 -14.01
CA VAL A 216 16.09 7.36 -12.88
C VAL A 216 14.55 7.33 -12.97
N THR A 217 13.99 6.13 -13.08
CA THR A 217 12.53 5.95 -13.06
C THR A 217 12.08 5.40 -11.73
N LEU A 218 11.28 6.17 -11.01
CA LEU A 218 10.63 5.76 -9.77
C LEU A 218 9.23 5.25 -10.10
N VAL A 219 8.85 4.10 -9.55
CA VAL A 219 7.49 3.56 -9.69
C VAL A 219 6.85 3.51 -8.31
N ALA A 220 5.87 4.37 -8.08
CA ALA A 220 5.10 4.44 -6.85
C ALA A 220 3.84 3.59 -6.98
N ILE A 221 3.71 2.56 -6.15
CA ILE A 221 2.64 1.57 -6.24
C ILE A 221 2.29 1.03 -4.85
N HIS A 222 0.99 0.90 -4.55
CA HIS A 222 0.51 0.43 -3.25
C HIS A 222 0.71 -1.09 -3.07
N HIS A 223 0.31 -1.89 -4.06
CA HIS A 223 0.44 -3.35 -3.99
C HIS A 223 1.89 -3.81 -4.27
N PRO A 224 2.59 -4.47 -3.32
CA PRO A 224 3.99 -4.84 -3.48
C PRO A 224 4.25 -5.94 -4.53
N MET A 225 5.34 -5.83 -5.28
CA MET A 225 5.76 -6.87 -6.26
C MET A 225 6.28 -8.16 -5.58
N TYR A 226 6.85 -7.99 -4.38
CA TYR A 226 7.37 -9.06 -3.53
C TYR A 226 6.89 -8.84 -2.10
N SER A 227 6.40 -9.89 -1.44
CA SER A 227 5.99 -9.81 -0.05
C SER A 227 6.38 -11.05 0.73
N ASN A 228 6.85 -10.86 1.95
CA ASN A 228 7.10 -11.93 2.92
C ASN A 228 5.95 -12.06 3.94
N GLY A 229 4.84 -11.37 3.71
CA GLY A 229 3.70 -11.29 4.61
C GLY A 229 2.46 -12.08 4.15
N PRO A 230 1.32 -11.87 4.83
CA PRO A 230 0.08 -12.63 4.62
C PRO A 230 -0.49 -12.56 3.20
N HIS A 231 -0.30 -11.45 2.48
CA HIS A 231 -0.76 -11.27 1.09
C HIS A 231 -0.04 -12.19 0.09
N ASN A 232 1.13 -12.72 0.46
CA ASN A 232 1.84 -13.77 -0.29
C ASN A 232 1.67 -15.15 0.38
N GLY A 233 0.61 -15.34 1.16
CA GLY A 233 0.30 -16.62 1.82
C GLY A 233 1.30 -17.03 2.90
N ARG A 234 2.15 -16.10 3.37
CA ARG A 234 3.10 -16.38 4.45
C ARG A 234 2.46 -16.01 5.79
N TYR A 235 1.95 -17.04 6.48
CA TYR A 235 1.25 -16.90 7.75
C TYR A 235 2.11 -17.42 8.90
N GLY A 236 2.19 -16.66 9.99
CA GLY A 236 2.82 -17.10 11.21
C GLY A 236 1.93 -18.03 12.03
N VAL A 237 2.42 -18.45 13.19
CA VAL A 237 1.68 -19.33 14.11
C VAL A 237 0.37 -18.68 14.57
N LYS A 238 0.40 -17.36 14.85
CA LYS A 238 -0.77 -16.61 15.35
C LYS A 238 -1.92 -16.60 14.35
N GLU A 239 -1.61 -16.41 13.07
CA GLU A 239 -2.60 -16.37 11.99
C GLU A 239 -3.21 -17.76 11.75
N ASN A 240 -2.43 -18.83 11.92
CA ASN A 240 -2.90 -20.21 11.81
C ASN A 240 -3.74 -20.67 13.01
N MET A 241 -3.59 -20.02 14.17
CA MET A 241 -4.36 -20.30 15.37
C MET A 241 -5.72 -19.58 15.43
N LYS A 242 -5.98 -18.60 14.55
CA LYS A 242 -7.23 -17.83 14.53
C LYS A 242 -8.16 -18.25 13.37
N PRO A 243 -9.47 -18.47 13.57
CA PRO A 243 -10.20 -18.29 14.84
C PRO A 243 -9.94 -19.39 15.87
N ILE A 244 -9.69 -20.63 15.43
CA ILE A 244 -9.18 -21.73 16.25
C ILE A 244 -8.14 -22.53 15.44
N PRO A 245 -7.26 -23.32 16.08
CA PRO A 245 -6.32 -24.19 15.38
C PRO A 245 -7.01 -25.10 14.35
N VAL A 246 -6.29 -25.47 13.29
CA VAL A 246 -6.81 -26.21 12.11
C VAL A 246 -7.76 -25.39 11.24
N LEU A 247 -8.82 -24.78 11.81
CA LEU A 247 -9.72 -23.91 11.03
C LEU A 247 -9.01 -22.65 10.53
N GLY A 248 -8.13 -22.06 11.35
CA GLY A 248 -7.28 -20.95 10.92
C GLY A 248 -6.35 -21.33 9.78
N THR A 249 -5.70 -22.49 9.88
CA THR A 249 -4.88 -23.05 8.79
C THR A 249 -5.69 -23.30 7.53
N LEU A 250 -6.88 -23.92 7.64
CA LEU A 250 -7.75 -24.16 6.49
C LEU A 250 -8.20 -22.85 5.84
N LYS A 251 -8.61 -21.86 6.63
CA LYS A 251 -8.94 -20.51 6.15
C LYS A 251 -7.78 -19.90 5.36
N ASN A 252 -6.56 -19.99 5.89
CA ASN A 252 -5.36 -19.46 5.26
C ASN A 252 -5.02 -20.19 3.96
N ILE A 253 -5.15 -21.52 3.92
CA ILE A 253 -4.99 -22.33 2.70
C ILE A 253 -6.01 -21.91 1.63
N LEU A 254 -7.29 -21.77 2.02
CA LEU A 254 -8.35 -21.36 1.11
C LEU A 254 -8.09 -19.94 0.55
N ARG A 255 -7.72 -18.99 1.41
CA ARG A 255 -7.37 -17.63 0.99
C ARG A 255 -6.24 -17.61 -0.03
N THR A 256 -5.13 -18.31 0.25
CA THR A 256 -3.97 -18.35 -0.65
C THR A 256 -4.21 -19.17 -1.92
N SER A 257 -5.13 -20.14 -1.92
CA SER A 257 -5.30 -21.04 -3.08
C SER A 257 -6.40 -20.59 -4.05
N THR A 258 -7.39 -19.84 -3.58
CA THR A 258 -8.59 -19.51 -4.38
C THR A 258 -8.45 -18.24 -5.22
N GLY A 259 -7.55 -17.32 -4.86
CA GLY A 259 -7.44 -16.02 -5.51
C GLY A 259 -8.62 -15.07 -5.25
N ILE A 260 -9.47 -15.40 -4.26
CA ILE A 260 -10.71 -14.66 -3.96
C ILE A 260 -10.45 -13.23 -3.45
N VAL A 261 -9.31 -13.01 -2.80
CA VAL A 261 -8.89 -11.68 -2.32
C VAL A 261 -8.05 -11.05 -3.43
N ASN A 262 -8.53 -9.96 -4.01
CA ASN A 262 -7.83 -9.25 -5.09
C ASN A 262 -6.47 -8.66 -4.67
N ALA A 263 -6.31 -8.35 -3.38
CA ALA A 263 -5.06 -7.91 -2.79
C ALA A 263 -4.08 -9.05 -2.41
N ASP A 264 -4.34 -10.31 -2.81
CA ASP A 264 -3.41 -11.42 -2.58
C ASP A 264 -2.74 -11.88 -3.89
N PHE A 265 -1.50 -12.38 -3.81
CA PHE A 265 -0.71 -12.83 -4.97
C PHE A 265 -1.34 -13.99 -5.74
N SER A 266 -2.26 -14.71 -5.11
CA SER A 266 -3.02 -15.80 -5.73
C SER A 266 -4.10 -15.30 -6.69
N ASN A 267 -4.48 -14.02 -6.61
CA ASN A 267 -5.40 -13.42 -7.56
C ASN A 267 -4.75 -13.33 -8.95
N PRO A 268 -5.44 -13.73 -10.04
CA PRO A 268 -4.87 -13.70 -11.38
C PRO A 268 -4.38 -12.32 -11.83
N PHE A 269 -5.15 -11.26 -11.57
CA PHE A 269 -4.79 -9.89 -11.98
C PHE A 269 -3.60 -9.35 -11.18
N TYR A 270 -3.54 -9.61 -9.87
CA TYR A 270 -2.35 -9.25 -9.09
C TYR A 270 -1.13 -10.06 -9.55
N ASN A 271 -1.28 -11.36 -9.79
CA ASN A 271 -0.16 -12.18 -10.25
C ASN A 271 0.36 -11.76 -11.63
N GLU A 272 -0.50 -11.21 -12.48
CA GLU A 272 -0.11 -10.56 -13.73
C GLU A 272 0.62 -9.23 -13.47
N LEU A 273 -0.01 -8.33 -12.69
CA LEU A 273 0.55 -7.00 -12.37
C LEU A 273 1.94 -7.09 -11.76
N ARG A 274 2.18 -8.02 -10.83
CA ARG A 274 3.47 -8.11 -10.12
C ARG A 274 4.63 -8.62 -10.98
N LYS A 275 4.36 -9.01 -12.23
CA LYS A 275 5.34 -9.54 -13.18
C LYS A 275 5.69 -8.56 -14.30
N ILE A 276 5.15 -7.34 -14.24
CA ILE A 276 5.41 -6.28 -15.23
C ILE A 276 6.85 -5.75 -15.13
#